data_AF-A0A8T4LPQ5-F1
#
_entry.id   AF-A0A8T4LPQ5-F1
#
_cell.length_a   1.000
_cell.length_b   1.000
_cell.length_c   1.000
_cell.angle_alpha   90.00
_cell.angle_beta   90.00
_cell.angle_gamma   90.00
#
_symmetry.space_group_name_H-M   'P 1'
#
loop_
_entity.id
_entity.type
_entity.pdbx_description
1 polymer ?
#
loop_
_entity_poly.entity_id
_entity_poly.type
_entity_poly.pdbx_seq_one_letter_code
_entity_poly.pdbx_strand_id
1 'polypeptide(L)'
;MRLKLTTSDLIMASNEDFQNIISELKSTIGLTNVIELTNLDKLEFRILEDSNNFGVRFALERKHTLVVVHNSEFRPPLGAMVLHKNGELIFPPLPFPEVGALSVISSSPSVILHKHIVNRFNLNLEAEEATLIIGFDI
;
A
#
# COMPACT_ATOMS: atom_id res chain seq x y z
N MET A 1 -6.57 36.85 -13.85
CA MET A 1 -6.76 36.86 -12.38
C MET A 1 -6.48 35.44 -11.88
N ARG A 2 -5.33 35.18 -11.25
CA ARG A 2 -5.03 33.86 -10.66
C ARG A 2 -5.63 33.84 -9.25
N LEU A 3 -6.65 33.02 -9.01
CA LEU A 3 -7.15 32.73 -7.67
C LEU A 3 -6.01 32.06 -6.89
N LYS A 4 -5.58 32.66 -5.78
CA LYS A 4 -4.65 32.01 -4.83
C LYS A 4 -5.50 31.12 -3.92
N LEU A 5 -5.30 29.82 -4.02
CA LEU A 5 -5.86 28.87 -3.06
C LEU A 5 -5.28 29.14 -1.67
N THR A 6 -6.13 29.07 -0.65
CA THR A 6 -5.70 29.20 0.75
C THR A 6 -5.15 27.86 1.26
N THR A 7 -4.39 27.88 2.35
CA THR A 7 -3.93 26.65 3.02
C THR A 7 -5.09 25.76 3.45
N SER A 8 -6.23 26.35 3.83
CA SER A 8 -7.44 25.61 4.19
C SER A 8 -8.00 24.85 2.98
N ASP A 9 -8.07 25.51 1.82
CA ASP A 9 -8.57 24.88 0.58
C ASP A 9 -7.69 23.68 0.18
N LEU A 10 -6.36 23.82 0.35
CA LEU A 10 -5.40 22.74 0.06
C LEU A 10 -5.56 21.55 1.01
N ILE A 11 -5.81 21.78 2.30
CA ILE A 11 -6.03 20.70 3.28
C ILE A 11 -7.34 19.97 3.00
N MET A 12 -8.41 20.70 2.68
CA MET A 12 -9.70 20.10 2.36
C MET A 12 -9.64 19.26 1.09
N ALA A 13 -9.00 19.77 0.03
CA ALA A 13 -8.77 19.03 -1.21
C ALA A 13 -7.94 17.75 -0.98
N SER A 14 -6.83 17.84 -0.23
CA SER A 14 -6.02 16.67 0.11
C SER A 14 -6.79 15.61 0.91
N ASN A 15 -7.68 16.03 1.81
CA ASN A 15 -8.53 15.09 2.54
C ASN A 15 -9.60 14.46 1.64
N GLU A 16 -10.17 15.22 0.70
CA GLU A 16 -11.11 14.71 -0.29
C GLU A 16 -10.45 13.67 -1.21
N ASP A 17 -9.26 13.97 -1.72
CA ASP A 17 -8.47 13.05 -2.55
C ASP A 17 -8.15 11.75 -1.81
N PHE A 18 -7.78 11.84 -0.53
CA PHE A 18 -7.55 10.65 0.30
C PHE A 18 -8.80 9.78 0.42
N GLN A 19 -9.96 10.39 0.73
CA GLN A 19 -11.21 9.65 0.86
C GLN A 19 -11.66 9.03 -0.46
N ASN A 20 -11.42 9.71 -1.59
CA ASN A 20 -11.70 9.18 -2.92
C ASN A 20 -10.88 7.90 -3.18
N ILE A 21 -9.58 7.93 -2.88
CA ILE A 21 -8.70 6.74 -3.02
C ILE A 21 -9.19 5.58 -2.15
N ILE A 22 -9.58 5.85 -0.89
CA ILE A 22 -10.13 4.80 -0.01
C ILE A 22 -11.42 4.21 -0.60
N SER A 23 -12.28 5.05 -1.18
CA SER A 23 -13.51 4.61 -1.84
C SER A 23 -13.22 3.73 -3.07
N GLU A 24 -12.28 4.15 -3.92
CA GLU A 24 -11.85 3.40 -5.09
C GLU A 24 -11.32 2.00 -4.70
N LEU A 25 -10.45 1.93 -3.68
CA LEU A 25 -9.93 0.67 -3.17
C LEU A 25 -11.05 -0.25 -2.64
N LYS A 26 -12.02 0.29 -1.89
CA LYS A 26 -13.17 -0.48 -1.38
C LYS A 26 -14.09 -0.97 -2.50
N SER A 27 -14.10 -0.30 -3.65
CA SER A 27 -14.89 -0.69 -4.82
C SER A 27 -14.15 -1.62 -5.78
N THR A 28 -12.85 -1.85 -5.55
CA THR A 28 -12.02 -2.67 -6.43
C THR A 28 -12.29 -4.15 -6.19
N ILE A 29 -12.60 -4.89 -7.25
CA ILE A 29 -12.86 -6.33 -7.20
C ILE A 29 -11.65 -7.06 -6.64
N GLY A 30 -11.90 -7.99 -5.72
CA GLY A 30 -10.88 -8.81 -5.08
C GLY A 30 -10.06 -8.10 -4.01
N LEU A 31 -10.37 -6.85 -3.65
CA LEU A 31 -9.76 -6.13 -2.51
C LEU A 31 -10.74 -5.96 -1.36
N THR A 32 -10.25 -6.17 -0.14
CA THR A 32 -11.00 -5.97 1.12
C THR A 32 -10.11 -5.34 2.18
N ASN A 33 -10.67 -4.99 3.34
CA ASN A 33 -9.94 -4.55 4.54
C ASN A 33 -8.96 -3.39 4.29
N VAL A 34 -9.46 -2.27 3.76
CA VAL A 34 -8.66 -1.05 3.56
C VAL A 34 -8.39 -0.36 4.88
N ILE A 35 -7.13 -0.42 5.35
CA ILE A 35 -6.69 0.08 6.66
C ILE A 35 -5.55 1.07 6.46
N GLU A 36 -5.69 2.28 6.98
CA GLU A 36 -4.60 3.26 7.00
C GLU A 36 -3.59 2.97 8.11
N LEU A 37 -2.30 3.01 7.78
CA LEU A 37 -1.22 2.83 8.73
C LEU A 37 -0.82 4.15 9.39
N THR A 38 -0.80 4.13 10.72
CA THR A 38 -0.20 5.19 11.53
C THR A 38 1.33 5.19 11.39
N ASN A 39 1.98 6.27 11.82
CA ASN A 39 3.44 6.33 11.85
C ASN A 39 4.06 5.25 12.75
N LEU A 40 3.37 4.84 13.81
CA LEU A 40 3.83 3.77 14.69
C LEU A 40 3.77 2.41 13.97
N ASP A 41 2.68 2.15 13.25
CA ASP A 41 2.57 0.95 12.40
C ASP A 41 3.69 0.90 11.37
N LYS A 42 3.93 2.03 10.67
CA LYS A 42 4.99 2.11 9.66
C LYS A 42 6.37 1.81 10.23
N LEU A 43 6.67 2.32 11.43
CA LEU A 43 7.95 2.06 12.11
C LEU A 43 8.11 0.57 12.45
N GLU A 44 7.08 -0.02 13.06
CA GLU A 44 7.07 -1.44 13.41
C GLU A 44 7.20 -2.33 12.17
N PHE A 45 6.47 -2.02 11.11
CA PHE A 45 6.46 -2.81 9.88
C PHE A 45 7.82 -2.77 9.17
N ARG A 46 8.51 -1.62 9.21
CA ARG A 46 9.89 -1.50 8.68
C ARG A 46 10.88 -2.39 9.42
N ILE A 47 10.68 -2.63 10.72
CA ILE A 47 11.56 -3.47 11.53
C ILE A 47 11.34 -4.96 11.21
N LEU A 48 10.08 -5.34 10.94
CA LEU A 48 9.69 -6.73 10.69
C LEU A 48 9.87 -7.19 9.24
N GLU A 49 9.92 -6.26 8.29
CA GLU A 49 10.02 -6.57 6.86
C GLU A 49 11.42 -7.07 6.46
N ASP A 50 11.48 -7.88 5.40
CA ASP A 50 12.73 -8.29 4.78
C ASP A 50 13.48 -7.08 4.21
N SER A 51 14.77 -6.96 4.53
CA SER A 51 15.61 -5.86 4.05
C SER A 51 15.70 -5.75 2.52
N ASN A 52 15.48 -6.85 1.81
CA ASN A 52 15.49 -6.97 0.35
C ASN A 52 14.12 -6.69 -0.29
N ASN A 53 13.07 -6.51 0.50
CA ASN A 53 11.76 -6.11 0.01
C ASN A 53 11.66 -4.59 -0.10
N PHE A 54 12.36 -4.06 -1.11
CA PHE A 54 12.37 -2.63 -1.41
C PHE A 54 10.97 -2.10 -1.69
N GLY A 55 10.08 -2.90 -2.29
CA GLY A 55 8.71 -2.51 -2.58
C GLY A 55 7.94 -2.10 -1.33
N VAL A 56 7.98 -2.92 -0.27
CA VAL A 56 7.32 -2.59 1.00
C VAL A 56 7.98 -1.40 1.66
N ARG A 57 9.32 -1.36 1.69
CA ARG A 57 10.05 -0.24 2.31
C ARG A 57 9.70 1.10 1.67
N PHE A 58 9.67 1.16 0.35
CA PHE A 58 9.28 2.37 -0.38
C PHE A 58 7.80 2.71 -0.15
N ALA A 59 6.90 1.73 -0.06
CA ALA A 59 5.49 2.00 0.25
C ALA A 59 5.30 2.58 1.66
N LEU A 60 6.06 2.09 2.64
CA LEU A 60 6.07 2.60 4.03
C LEU A 60 6.74 3.98 4.17
N GLU A 61 7.47 4.46 3.17
CA GLU A 61 8.07 5.80 3.11
C GLU A 61 7.12 6.88 2.59
N ARG A 62 6.00 6.47 1.99
CA ARG A 62 4.98 7.38 1.47
C ARG A 62 4.20 8.07 2.59
N LYS A 63 3.67 9.26 2.28
CA LYS A 63 2.85 10.06 3.20
C LYS A 63 1.65 9.25 3.69
N HIS A 64 0.90 8.64 2.78
CA HIS A 64 -0.16 7.70 3.09
C HIS A 64 0.29 6.29 2.76
N THR A 65 0.03 5.36 3.68
CA THR A 65 0.28 3.94 3.46
C THR A 65 -0.93 3.17 3.97
N LEU A 66 -1.41 2.25 3.15
CA LEU A 66 -2.56 1.42 3.44
C LEU A 66 -2.16 -0.04 3.42
N VAL A 67 -2.80 -0.83 4.26
CA VAL A 67 -2.91 -2.29 4.10
C VAL A 67 -4.25 -2.58 3.45
N VAL A 68 -4.25 -3.50 2.50
CA VAL A 68 -5.44 -4.15 1.97
C VAL A 68 -5.25 -5.66 2.03
N VAL A 69 -6.36 -6.40 1.96
CA VAL A 69 -6.36 -7.83 1.70
C VAL A 69 -6.78 -8.02 0.25
N HIS A 70 -6.13 -8.92 -0.47
CA HIS A 70 -6.52 -9.31 -1.81
C HIS A 70 -6.74 -10.82 -1.91
N ASN A 71 -7.60 -11.23 -2.83
CA ASN A 71 -7.88 -12.64 -3.15
C ASN A 71 -7.49 -12.98 -4.60
N SER A 72 -7.89 -14.16 -5.07
CA SER A 72 -7.62 -14.66 -6.43
C SER A 72 -8.39 -13.93 -7.54
N GLU A 73 -9.41 -13.14 -7.22
CA GLU A 73 -10.13 -12.28 -8.17
C GLU A 73 -9.40 -10.96 -8.44
N PHE A 74 -8.46 -10.58 -7.57
CA PHE A 74 -7.64 -9.40 -7.81
C PHE A 74 -6.69 -9.64 -8.98
N ARG A 75 -6.46 -8.59 -9.78
CA ARG A 75 -5.66 -8.72 -11.00
C ARG A 75 -4.22 -9.18 -10.72
N PRO A 76 -3.56 -9.84 -11.69
CA PRO A 76 -2.14 -10.14 -11.59
C PRO A 76 -1.25 -8.89 -11.44
N PRO A 77 -0.05 -9.02 -10.85
CA PRO A 77 0.90 -7.92 -10.68
C PRO A 77 1.36 -7.32 -12.01
N LEU A 78 1.54 -6.00 -12.04
CA LEU A 78 2.03 -5.27 -13.21
C LEU A 78 3.55 -5.07 -13.13
N GLY A 79 4.30 -6.13 -13.43
CA GLY A 79 5.75 -6.09 -13.47
C GLY A 79 6.40 -7.32 -12.83
N ALA A 80 7.73 -7.30 -12.77
CA ALA A 80 8.49 -8.37 -12.16
C ALA A 80 8.43 -8.27 -10.63
N MET A 81 7.78 -9.24 -9.98
CA MET A 81 7.72 -9.32 -8.51
C MET A 81 9.08 -9.61 -7.85
N VAL A 82 9.99 -10.22 -8.59
CA VAL A 82 11.31 -10.64 -8.11
C VAL A 82 12.34 -10.33 -9.16
N LEU A 83 13.44 -9.69 -8.76
CA LEU A 83 14.58 -9.40 -9.61
C LEU A 83 15.85 -9.98 -8.97
N HIS A 84 16.81 -10.35 -9.82
CA HIS A 84 18.16 -10.70 -9.37
C HIS A 84 19.09 -9.52 -9.64
N LYS A 85 19.70 -8.97 -8.60
CA LYS A 85 20.66 -7.86 -8.72
C LYS A 85 21.90 -8.18 -7.91
N ASN A 86 23.06 -8.21 -8.56
CA ASN A 86 24.35 -8.51 -7.93
C ASN A 86 24.39 -9.85 -7.17
N GLY A 87 23.63 -10.86 -7.61
CA GLY A 87 23.54 -12.16 -6.94
C GLY A 87 22.54 -12.22 -5.79
N GLU A 88 21.83 -11.13 -5.50
CA GLU A 88 20.79 -11.05 -4.48
C GLU A 88 19.40 -11.04 -5.10
N LEU A 89 18.44 -11.65 -4.41
CA LEU A 89 17.01 -11.58 -4.74
C LEU A 89 16.43 -10.30 -4.13
N ILE A 90 15.78 -9.48 -4.95
CA ILE A 90 15.13 -8.25 -4.52
C ILE A 90 13.66 -8.23 -4.95
N PHE A 91 12.80 -7.62 -4.13
CA PHE A 91 11.38 -7.42 -4.44
C PHE A 91 11.16 -5.93 -4.71
N PRO A 92 11.04 -5.51 -5.98
CA PRO A 92 10.90 -4.10 -6.33
C PRO A 92 9.49 -3.58 -6.01
N PRO A 93 9.31 -2.24 -5.89
CA PRO A 93 7.99 -1.64 -5.87
C PRO A 93 7.29 -1.89 -7.21
N LEU A 94 6.00 -2.22 -7.15
CA LEU A 94 5.17 -2.38 -8.34
C LEU A 94 4.19 -1.22 -8.47
N PRO A 95 3.88 -0.76 -9.69
CA PRO A 95 2.84 0.24 -9.89
C PRO A 95 1.46 -0.31 -9.50
N PHE A 96 0.62 0.57 -8.95
CA PHE A 96 -0.74 0.24 -8.51
C PHE A 96 -1.76 1.21 -9.13
N PRO A 97 -2.22 0.95 -10.37
CA PRO A 97 -3.09 1.85 -11.15
C PRO A 97 -4.57 1.81 -10.75
N GLU A 98 -4.95 1.10 -9.70
CA GLU A 98 -6.36 0.96 -9.27
C GLU A 98 -6.96 2.27 -8.75
N VAL A 99 -6.12 3.25 -8.43
CA VAL A 99 -6.53 4.50 -7.78
C VAL A 99 -6.05 5.72 -8.57
N GLY A 100 -6.82 6.80 -8.53
CA GLY A 100 -6.58 8.04 -9.28
C GLY A 100 -5.39 8.90 -8.81
N ALA A 101 -4.42 8.33 -8.09
CA ALA A 101 -3.27 9.04 -7.55
C ALA A 101 -1.98 8.85 -8.37
N LEU A 102 -1.09 9.83 -8.30
CA LEU A 102 0.22 9.76 -8.96
C LEU A 102 1.18 8.92 -8.12
N SER A 103 2.02 8.13 -8.80
CA SER A 103 3.12 7.38 -8.17
C SER A 103 2.71 6.40 -7.07
N VAL A 104 1.52 5.79 -7.19
CA VAL A 104 1.08 4.74 -6.27
C VAL A 104 1.86 3.47 -6.52
N ILE A 105 2.42 2.93 -5.44
CA ILE A 105 3.16 1.68 -5.47
C ILE A 105 2.54 0.68 -4.51
N SER A 106 2.67 -0.59 -4.84
CA SER A 106 2.32 -1.68 -3.95
C SER A 106 3.43 -2.72 -3.86
N SER A 107 3.40 -3.49 -2.77
CA SER A 107 4.21 -4.68 -2.61
C SER A 107 3.58 -5.62 -1.60
N SER A 108 3.77 -6.92 -1.82
CA SER A 108 3.39 -7.95 -0.86
C SER A 108 4.42 -7.97 0.29
N PRO A 109 3.97 -8.00 1.55
CA PRO A 109 4.86 -8.13 2.69
C PRO A 109 5.52 -9.50 2.75
N SER A 110 6.66 -9.57 3.44
CA SER A 110 7.25 -10.85 3.84
C SER A 110 6.26 -11.69 4.66
N VAL A 111 6.50 -13.00 4.74
CA VAL A 111 5.66 -13.91 5.55
C VAL A 111 5.60 -13.47 7.03
N ILE A 112 6.70 -12.92 7.55
CA ILE A 112 6.78 -12.45 8.94
C ILE A 112 5.87 -11.23 9.11
N LEU A 113 6.03 -10.22 8.26
CA LEU A 113 5.21 -9.01 8.33
C LEU A 113 3.72 -9.32 8.02
N HIS A 114 3.43 -10.17 7.05
CA HIS A 114 2.08 -10.63 6.73
C HIS A 114 1.36 -11.18 7.98
N LYS A 115 1.98 -12.14 8.69
CA LYS A 115 1.42 -12.71 9.92
C LYS A 115 1.24 -11.66 11.01
N HIS A 116 2.18 -10.73 11.12
CA HIS A 116 2.07 -9.63 12.07
C HIS A 116 0.87 -8.72 11.77
N ILE A 117 0.67 -8.32 10.50
CA ILE A 117 -0.46 -7.51 10.05
C ILE A 117 -1.80 -8.20 10.37
N VAL A 118 -1.91 -9.49 10.03
CA VAL A 118 -3.11 -10.29 10.28
C VAL A 118 -3.48 -10.29 11.76
N ASN A 119 -2.50 -10.52 12.64
CA ASN A 119 -2.72 -10.51 14.08
C ASN A 119 -3.02 -9.11 14.63
N ARG A 120 -2.28 -8.08 14.19
CA ARG A 120 -2.40 -6.71 14.69
C ARG A 120 -3.78 -6.13 14.42
N PHE A 121 -4.33 -6.37 13.22
CA PHE A 121 -5.62 -5.84 12.80
C PHE A 121 -6.76 -6.85 12.92
N ASN A 122 -6.50 -8.02 13.53
CA ASN A 122 -7.48 -9.09 13.71
C ASN A 122 -8.20 -9.45 12.40
N LEU A 123 -7.42 -9.65 11.33
CA LEU A 123 -7.92 -10.00 10.01
C LEU A 123 -8.27 -11.50 9.99
N ASN A 124 -9.48 -11.83 9.58
CA ASN A 124 -9.88 -13.21 9.31
C ASN A 124 -9.69 -13.47 7.82
N LEU A 125 -8.58 -14.12 7.45
CA LEU A 125 -8.25 -14.42 6.07
C LEU A 125 -8.74 -15.81 5.66
N GLU A 126 -9.30 -15.89 4.46
CA GLU A 126 -9.56 -17.16 3.77
C GLU A 126 -8.26 -17.72 3.14
N ALA A 127 -8.27 -18.99 2.71
CA ALA A 127 -7.06 -19.70 2.27
C ALA A 127 -6.33 -19.07 1.06
N GLU A 128 -7.06 -18.34 0.22
CA GLU A 128 -6.51 -17.68 -0.98
C GLU A 128 -6.28 -16.17 -0.78
N GLU A 129 -6.42 -15.67 0.45
CA GLU A 129 -6.28 -14.26 0.77
C GLU A 129 -4.88 -13.93 1.31
N ALA A 130 -4.36 -12.79 0.86
CA ALA A 130 -3.07 -12.27 1.31
C ALA A 130 -3.12 -10.75 1.51
N THR A 131 -2.21 -10.23 2.33
CA THR A 131 -2.11 -8.78 2.55
C THR A 131 -1.24 -8.13 1.49
N LEU A 132 -1.57 -6.88 1.16
CA LEU A 132 -0.82 -6.02 0.25
C LEU A 132 -0.64 -4.65 0.91
N ILE A 133 0.57 -4.09 0.78
CA ILE A 133 0.87 -2.74 1.27
C ILE A 133 0.89 -1.80 0.07
N ILE A 134 0.16 -0.69 0.18
CA ILE A 134 0.03 0.34 -0.86
C ILE A 134 0.52 1.67 -0.29
N GLY A 135 1.38 2.38 -1.01
CA GLY A 135 1.88 3.70 -0.62
C GLY A 135 1.70 4.74 -1.72
N PHE A 136 1.32 5.96 -1.35
CA PHE A 136 1.15 7.10 -2.26
C PHE A 136 1.28 8.45 -1.55
N ASP A 137 1.50 9.49 -2.36
CA ASP A 137 1.61 10.88 -1.92
C ASP A 137 0.54 11.73 -2.64
N ILE A 138 -0.17 12.56 -1.87
CA ILE A 138 -1.18 13.54 -2.31
C ILE A 138 -0.92 14.89 -1.64
#